data_AF-A0A820P9M5-F1
#
_entry.id   AF-A0A820P9M5-F1
#
_cell.length_a   1.000
_cell.length_b   1.000
_cell.length_c   1.000
_cell.angle_alpha   90.00
_cell.angle_beta   90.00
_cell.angle_gamma   90.00
#
_symmetry.space_group_name_H-M   'P 1'
#
loop_
_entity.id
_entity.type
_entity.pdbx_description
1 polymer ?
#
loop_
_entity_poly.entity_id
_entity_poly.type
_entity_poly.pdbx_seq_one_letter_code
_entity_poly.pdbx_strand_id
1 'polypeptide(L)'
;MMLLVMQVVQQHHQQILFFDGTSYYFLPWGHTKPCVQVSSEWEDVTFRLEAMNQLSKIKLFITGLLSTLDLLRIKQTTDEVLLKHYKQSLDMVIAHLKKPLPEPEVCRHHVNELFHKDDHDDQHVMNKILHW
;
A
#
# COMPACT_ATOMS: atom_id res chain seq x y z
N MET A 1 -3.88 -0.27 -3.42
CA MET A 1 -2.98 -1.39 -3.80
C MET A 1 -3.35 -2.55 -2.90
N MET A 2 -3.49 -3.77 -3.43
CA MET A 2 -3.97 -4.91 -2.64
C MET A 2 -2.82 -5.50 -1.83
N LEU A 3 -2.95 -5.55 -0.50
CA LEU A 3 -2.05 -6.34 0.35
C LEU A 3 -2.71 -7.70 0.60
N LEU A 4 -1.89 -8.75 0.51
CA LEU A 4 -2.34 -10.14 0.48
C LEU A 4 -1.84 -10.79 1.78
N VAL A 5 -2.73 -10.99 2.74
CA VAL A 5 -2.43 -11.63 4.02
C VAL A 5 -2.96 -13.06 3.98
N MET A 6 -2.10 -14.02 4.33
CA MET A 6 -2.42 -15.44 4.30
C MET A 6 -2.88 -15.89 5.69
N GLN A 7 -4.16 -16.25 5.83
CA GLN A 7 -4.70 -16.82 7.07
C GLN A 7 -5.20 -18.25 6.80
N VAL A 8 -4.85 -19.20 7.66
CA VAL A 8 -5.34 -20.58 7.53
C VAL A 8 -6.73 -20.64 8.16
N VAL A 9 -7.76 -20.99 7.37
CA VAL A 9 -9.16 -21.06 7.84
C VAL A 9 -9.72 -22.46 7.57
N GLN A 10 -10.20 -23.12 8.62
CA GLN A 10 -10.73 -24.48 8.51
C GLN A 10 -12.20 -24.45 8.05
N GLN A 11 -12.48 -25.03 6.89
CA GLN A 11 -13.84 -25.08 6.33
C GLN A 11 -14.51 -26.41 6.67
N HIS A 12 -15.76 -26.36 7.17
CA HIS A 12 -16.54 -27.54 7.51
C HIS A 12 -17.42 -28.00 6.34
N HIS A 13 -17.44 -29.34 6.16
CA HIS A 13 -18.38 -30.13 5.36
C HIS A 13 -18.14 -30.24 3.84
N GLN A 14 -17.25 -31.19 3.49
CA GLN A 14 -17.52 -32.23 2.48
C GLN A 14 -16.39 -33.27 2.51
N GLN A 15 -16.71 -34.57 2.61
CA GLN A 15 -15.70 -35.61 2.39
C GLN A 15 -15.22 -35.55 0.94
N ILE A 16 -13.92 -35.35 0.73
CA ILE A 16 -13.32 -35.35 -0.61
C ILE A 16 -12.89 -36.78 -0.92
N LEU A 17 -13.48 -37.35 -1.96
CA LEU A 17 -12.96 -38.56 -2.59
C LEU A 17 -11.87 -38.17 -3.58
N PHE A 18 -10.71 -38.79 -3.44
CA PHE A 18 -9.60 -38.63 -4.38
C PHE A 18 -9.39 -39.92 -5.16
N PHE A 19 -9.26 -39.81 -6.47
CA PHE A 19 -9.09 -40.92 -7.39
C PHE A 19 -7.68 -40.88 -7.96
N ASP A 20 -6.89 -41.94 -7.75
CA ASP A 20 -5.51 -42.03 -8.24
C ASP A 20 -5.37 -42.60 -9.66
N GLY A 21 -6.50 -42.95 -10.30
CA GLY A 21 -6.53 -43.64 -11.59
C GLY A 21 -6.91 -45.12 -11.50
N THR A 22 -6.83 -45.75 -10.33
CA THR A 22 -7.15 -47.18 -10.12
C THR A 22 -8.13 -47.41 -8.97
N SER A 23 -8.09 -46.59 -7.91
CA SER A 23 -9.00 -46.73 -6.76
C SER A 23 -9.34 -45.38 -6.13
N TYR A 24 -10.49 -45.35 -5.44
CA TYR A 24 -10.93 -44.20 -4.67
C TYR A 24 -10.44 -44.31 -3.23
N TYR A 25 -9.79 -43.26 -2.73
CA TYR A 25 -9.37 -43.16 -1.33
C TYR A 25 -10.14 -42.05 -0.64
N PHE A 26 -10.57 -42.33 0.60
CA PHE A 26 -11.01 -41.28 1.51
C PHE A 26 -9.77 -40.59 2.05
N LEU A 27 -9.62 -39.28 1.82
CA LEU A 27 -8.57 -38.54 2.50
C LEU A 27 -8.82 -38.56 4.02
N PRO A 28 -7.77 -38.68 4.86
CA PRO A 28 -7.89 -38.74 6.32
C PRO A 28 -8.31 -37.41 6.94
N TRP A 29 -8.66 -36.41 6.12
CA TRP A 29 -9.12 -35.10 6.55
C TRP A 29 -10.61 -35.23 6.84
N GLY A 30 -10.95 -35.74 8.03
CA GLY A 30 -12.29 -36.17 8.43
C GLY A 30 -13.44 -35.26 7.97
N HIS A 31 -13.79 -34.24 8.76
CA HIS A 31 -14.86 -33.29 8.43
C HIS A 31 -14.34 -31.91 7.99
N THR A 32 -13.03 -31.74 7.97
CA THR A 32 -12.35 -30.44 7.87
C THR A 32 -11.34 -30.48 6.74
N LYS A 33 -11.59 -29.66 5.72
CA LYS A 33 -10.60 -29.39 4.68
C LYS A 33 -9.69 -28.28 5.19
N PRO A 34 -8.36 -28.39 5.13
CA PRO A 34 -7.47 -27.25 5.31
C PRO A 34 -7.68 -26.33 4.10
N CYS A 35 -8.54 -25.34 4.27
CA CYS A 35 -8.65 -24.25 3.34
C CYS A 35 -7.64 -23.17 3.78
N VAL A 36 -6.92 -22.59 2.83
CA VAL A 36 -6.12 -21.40 3.10
C VAL A 36 -6.95 -20.24 2.59
N GLN A 37 -7.42 -19.39 3.49
CA GLN A 37 -8.14 -18.18 3.11
C GLN A 37 -7.13 -17.06 2.93
N VAL A 38 -7.09 -16.54 1.71
CA VAL A 38 -6.32 -15.35 1.41
C VAL A 38 -7.23 -14.15 1.67
N SER A 39 -7.00 -13.43 2.76
CA SER A 39 -7.67 -12.16 2.99
C SER A 39 -6.97 -11.09 2.14
N SER A 40 -7.74 -10.44 1.27
CA SER A 40 -7.28 -9.27 0.53
C SER A 40 -7.77 -8.00 1.23
N GLU A 41 -6.82 -7.13 1.56
CA GLU A 41 -7.12 -5.81 2.13
C GLU A 41 -6.84 -4.71 1.10
N TRP A 42 -7.69 -3.68 1.12
CA TRP A 42 -7.53 -2.49 0.30
C TRP A 42 -6.77 -1.43 1.08
N GLU A 43 -5.52 -1.18 0.69
CA GLU A 43 -4.73 -0.10 1.26
C GLU A 43 -4.99 1.23 0.54
N ASP A 44 -5.18 2.32 1.29
CA ASP A 44 -5.16 3.67 0.75
C ASP A 44 -3.75 4.04 0.27
N VAL A 45 -3.65 4.41 -1.01
CA VAL A 45 -2.39 4.78 -1.67
C VAL A 45 -2.29 6.28 -1.95
N THR A 46 -3.32 7.05 -1.61
CA THR A 46 -3.48 8.45 -2.02
C THR A 46 -2.35 9.32 -1.48
N PHE A 47 -2.04 9.22 -0.19
CA PHE A 47 -0.96 10.00 0.44
C PHE A 47 0.41 9.74 -0.19
N ARG A 48 0.70 8.49 -0.57
CA ARG A 48 1.96 8.13 -1.24
C ARG A 48 2.04 8.69 -2.65
N LEU A 49 0.94 8.62 -3.39
CA LEU A 49 0.86 9.20 -4.73
C LEU A 49 1.01 10.72 -4.68
N GLU A 50 0.39 11.37 -3.71
CA GLU A 50 0.53 12.82 -3.51
C GLU A 50 1.97 13.20 -3.14
N ALA A 51 2.61 12.48 -2.21
CA ALA A 51 4.02 12.69 -1.88
C ALA A 51 4.93 12.54 -3.11
N MET A 52 4.70 11.49 -3.92
CA MET A 52 5.46 11.26 -5.15
C MET A 52 5.26 12.41 -6.15
N ASN A 53 4.04 12.91 -6.29
CA ASN A 53 3.73 14.04 -7.16
C ASN A 53 4.44 15.33 -6.69
N GLN A 54 4.49 15.58 -5.38
CA GLN A 54 5.21 16.72 -4.82
C GLN A 54 6.72 16.61 -5.11
N LEU A 55 7.33 15.45 -4.88
CA LEU A 55 8.75 15.20 -5.18
C LEU A 55 9.06 15.37 -6.67
N SER A 56 8.17 14.88 -7.55
CA SER A 56 8.31 15.03 -9.00
C SER A 56 8.27 16.50 -9.43
N LYS A 57 7.39 17.31 -8.82
CA LYS A 57 7.33 18.76 -9.05
C LYS A 57 8.63 19.46 -8.62
N ILE A 58 9.18 19.10 -7.46
CA ILE A 58 10.44 19.66 -6.95
C ILE A 58 11.59 19.31 -7.92
N LYS A 59 11.66 18.07 -8.39
CA LYS A 59 12.65 17.64 -9.39
C LYS A 59 12.57 18.49 -10.65
N LEU A 60 11.37 18.65 -11.23
CA LEU A 60 11.18 19.46 -12.44
C LEU A 60 11.61 20.92 -12.22
N PHE A 61 11.25 21.48 -11.07
CA PHE A 61 11.62 22.83 -10.68
C PHE A 61 13.15 23.03 -10.60
N ILE A 62 13.85 22.11 -9.91
CA ILE A 62 15.33 22.18 -9.77
C ILE A 62 15.99 22.08 -11.15
N THR A 63 15.55 21.16 -12.01
CA THR A 63 16.07 21.04 -13.38
C THR A 63 15.86 22.32 -14.19
N GLY A 64 14.69 22.96 -14.04
CA GLY A 64 14.40 24.25 -14.68
C GLY A 64 15.33 25.37 -14.19
N LEU A 65 15.55 25.47 -12.87
CA LEU A 65 16.49 26.43 -12.28
C LEU A 65 17.92 26.23 -12.79
N LEU A 66 18.41 24.99 -12.81
CA LEU A 66 19.75 24.67 -13.32
C LEU A 66 19.89 25.08 -14.78
N SER A 67 18.86 24.81 -15.59
CA SER A 67 18.82 25.24 -17.00
C SER A 67 18.92 26.76 -17.12
N THR A 68 18.22 27.52 -16.27
CA THR A 68 18.32 29.00 -16.27
C THR A 68 19.70 29.50 -15.84
N LEU A 69 20.34 28.86 -14.87
CA LEU A 69 21.70 29.18 -14.43
C LEU A 69 22.73 28.92 -15.54
N ASP A 70 22.59 27.80 -16.25
CA ASP A 70 23.45 27.47 -17.40
C ASP A 70 23.31 28.52 -18.52
N LEU A 71 22.09 28.99 -18.80
CA LEU A 71 21.85 30.07 -19.76
C LEU A 71 22.50 31.39 -19.33
N LEU A 72 22.43 31.74 -18.04
CA LEU A 72 23.08 32.95 -17.50
C LEU A 72 24.61 32.85 -17.54
N ARG A 73 25.16 31.64 -17.36
CA ARG A 73 26.59 31.38 -17.51
C ARG A 73 27.04 31.57 -18.96
N ILE A 74 26.29 31.04 -19.93
CA ILE A 74 26.59 31.18 -21.36
C ILE A 74 26.54 32.65 -21.80
N LYS A 75 25.63 33.44 -21.23
CA LYS A 75 25.48 34.88 -21.54
C LYS A 75 26.62 35.77 -21.01
N GLN A 76 27.66 35.22 -20.37
CA GLN A 76 28.80 35.95 -19.79
C GLN A 76 28.36 37.14 -18.90
N THR A 77 27.37 36.87 -18.04
CA THR A 77 26.87 37.87 -17.10
C THR A 77 27.93 38.15 -16.02
N THR A 78 28.04 39.40 -15.54
CA THR A 78 28.97 39.80 -14.47
C THR A 78 28.86 38.88 -13.25
N ASP A 79 29.99 38.47 -12.67
CA ASP A 79 30.06 37.53 -11.54
C ASP A 79 29.18 37.91 -10.34
N GLU A 80 28.98 39.20 -10.09
CA GLU A 80 28.10 39.70 -9.03
C GLU A 80 26.63 39.36 -9.26
N VAL A 81 26.16 39.46 -10.51
CA VAL A 81 24.78 39.12 -10.90
C VAL A 81 24.57 37.62 -10.80
N LEU A 82 25.57 36.85 -11.22
CA LEU A 82 25.56 35.39 -11.13
C LEU A 82 25.48 34.93 -9.67
N LEU A 83 26.31 35.49 -8.79
CA LEU A 83 26.30 35.18 -7.36
C LEU A 83 24.96 35.50 -6.70
N LYS A 84 24.35 36.64 -7.06
CA LYS A 84 23.01 37.01 -6.59
C LYS A 84 21.97 35.98 -7.02
N HIS A 85 22.01 35.55 -8.28
CA HIS A 85 21.05 34.59 -8.79
C HIS A 85 21.22 33.21 -8.13
N TYR A 86 22.45 32.74 -7.93
CA TYR A 86 22.74 31.49 -7.20
C TYR A 86 22.17 31.51 -5.78
N LYS A 87 22.37 32.61 -5.03
CA LYS A 87 21.81 32.75 -3.68
C LYS A 87 20.28 32.67 -3.70
N GLN A 88 19.64 33.39 -4.61
CA GLN A 88 18.18 33.35 -4.78
C GLN A 88 17.68 31.94 -5.15
N SER A 89 18.36 31.24 -6.06
CA SER A 89 18.01 29.86 -6.42
C SER A 89 18.11 28.91 -5.23
N LEU A 90 19.17 29.02 -4.41
CA LEU A 90 19.33 28.22 -3.20
C LEU A 90 18.21 28.48 -2.19
N ASP A 91 17.87 29.74 -1.93
CA ASP A 91 16.78 30.10 -1.02
C ASP A 91 15.43 29.52 -1.50
N MET A 92 15.17 29.56 -2.82
CA MET A 92 13.96 28.97 -3.40
C MET A 92 13.92 27.44 -3.27
N VAL A 93 15.06 26.75 -3.47
CA VAL A 93 15.16 25.29 -3.31
C VAL A 93 14.95 24.91 -1.85
N ILE A 94 15.59 25.62 -0.92
CA ILE A 94 15.42 25.39 0.53
C ILE A 94 13.96 25.59 0.92
N ALA A 95 13.29 26.64 0.43
CA ALA A 95 11.87 26.88 0.71
C ALA A 95 10.96 25.76 0.17
N HIS A 96 11.28 25.19 -0.99
CA HIS A 96 10.51 24.07 -1.55
C HIS A 96 10.74 22.76 -0.80
N LEU A 97 11.97 22.48 -0.37
CA LEU A 97 12.33 21.28 0.38
C LEU A 97 11.83 21.30 1.84
N LYS A 98 11.55 22.50 2.39
CA LYS A 98 10.97 22.66 3.73
C LYS A 98 9.48 22.35 3.82
N LYS A 99 8.78 22.18 2.68
CA LYS A 99 7.36 21.82 2.69
C LYS A 99 7.21 20.37 3.18
N PRO A 100 6.35 20.11 4.19
CA PRO A 100 6.14 18.76 4.67
C PRO A 100 5.48 17.91 3.58
N LEU A 101 5.84 16.62 3.53
CA LEU A 101 5.15 15.65 2.71
C LEU A 101 3.76 15.37 3.31
N PRO A 102 2.77 14.97 2.49
CA PRO A 102 1.45 14.59 3.00
C PRO A 102 1.60 13.42 3.97
N GLU A 103 1.01 13.59 5.16
CA GLU A 103 1.00 12.53 6.16
C GLU A 103 0.03 11.41 5.73
N PRO A 104 0.30 10.15 6.14
CA PRO A 104 -0.68 9.10 5.97
C PRO A 104 -1.95 9.46 6.74
N GLU A 105 -3.11 9.52 6.08
CA GLU A 105 -4.38 9.55 6.80
C GLU A 105 -4.53 8.22 7.56
N VAL A 106 -4.52 8.29 8.90
CA VAL A 106 -4.74 7.11 9.74
C VAL A 106 -6.20 6.69 9.56
N CYS A 107 -6.40 5.52 8.95
CA CYS A 107 -7.66 4.78 8.92
C CYS A 107 -8.84 5.43 8.17
N ARG A 108 -8.81 5.35 6.84
CA ARG A 108 -10.03 5.11 6.05
C ARG A 108 -10.01 3.72 5.43
N HIS A 109 -9.84 2.68 6.26
CA HIS A 109 -10.35 1.38 5.86
C HIS A 109 -11.87 1.51 5.89
N HIS A 110 -12.49 1.66 4.72
CA HIS A 110 -13.93 1.45 4.62
C HIS A 110 -14.16 0.03 5.14
N VAL A 111 -14.85 -0.09 6.27
CA VAL A 111 -15.17 -1.40 6.83
C VAL A 111 -15.99 -2.09 5.75
N ASN A 112 -15.42 -3.10 5.10
CA ASN A 112 -16.17 -3.85 4.10
C ASN A 112 -17.38 -4.44 4.82
N GLU A 113 -18.59 -4.06 4.40
CA GLU A 113 -19.84 -4.63 4.91
C GLU A 113 -19.92 -6.17 4.76
N LEU A 114 -18.97 -6.74 4.02
CA LEU A 114 -18.75 -8.18 3.88
C LEU A 114 -18.19 -8.85 5.15
N PHE A 115 -17.52 -8.13 6.06
CA PHE A 115 -17.03 -8.69 7.33
C PHE A 115 -18.09 -8.69 8.45
N HIS A 116 -19.21 -7.98 8.28
CA HIS A 116 -20.27 -7.92 9.29
C HIS A 116 -21.25 -9.11 9.26
N LYS A 117 -21.05 -10.09 8.37
CA LYS A 117 -21.95 -11.24 8.27
C LYS A 117 -21.50 -12.48 9.06
N ASP A 118 -20.26 -12.54 9.56
CA ASP A 118 -19.73 -13.76 10.16
C ASP A 118 -19.77 -13.78 11.71
N ASP A 119 -19.90 -12.61 12.36
CA ASP A 119 -19.91 -12.53 13.84
C ASP A 119 -21.12 -13.22 14.49
N HIS A 120 -22.23 -13.40 13.75
CA HIS A 120 -23.42 -14.01 14.31
C HIS A 120 -23.36 -15.55 14.36
N ASP A 121 -22.55 -16.18 13.50
CA ASP A 121 -22.38 -17.63 13.44
C ASP A 121 -21.28 -18.12 14.40
N ASP A 122 -20.29 -17.28 14.69
CA ASP A 122 -19.15 -17.66 15.55
C ASP A 122 -19.54 -17.83 17.03
N GLN A 123 -20.52 -17.08 17.55
CA GLN A 123 -21.05 -17.33 18.90
C GLN A 123 -21.76 -18.68 19.02
N HIS A 124 -22.37 -19.18 17.94
CA HIS A 124 -23.01 -20.48 17.93
C HIS A 124 -21.98 -21.62 17.88
N VAL A 125 -20.86 -21.41 17.18
CA VAL A 125 -19.73 -22.35 17.13
C VAL A 125 -18.98 -22.39 18.46
N MET A 126 -18.71 -21.24 19.08
CA MET A 126 -17.99 -21.15 20.36
C MET A 126 -18.76 -21.77 21.53
N ASN A 127 -20.09 -21.64 21.56
CA ASN A 127 -20.92 -22.28 22.60
C ASN A 127 -20.98 -23.82 22.47
N LYS A 128 -20.73 -24.37 21.29
CA LYS A 128 -20.65 -25.82 21.07
C LYS A 128 -19.30 -26.42 21.48
N ILE A 129 -18.23 -25.63 21.49
CA ILE A 129 -16.88 -26.09 21.90
C ILE A 129 -16.77 -26.13 23.43
N LEU A 130 -17.44 -25.23 24.16
CA LEU A 130 -17.41 -25.18 25.63
C LEU A 130 -18.25 -26.28 26.33
N HIS A 131 -18.95 -27.13 25.58
CA HIS A 131 -19.79 -28.21 26.12
C HIS A 131 -19.32 -29.63 25.73
N TRP A 132 -18.04 -29.81 25.37
CA TRP A 132 -17.39 -31.12 25.27
C TRP A 132 -16.16 -31.18 26.18
#